data_AF-A0A3M1QEC7-F1
#
_entry.id   AF-A0A3M1QEC7-F1
#
_cell.length_a   1.000
_cell.length_b   1.000
_cell.length_c   1.000
_cell.angle_alpha   90.00
_cell.angle_beta   90.00
_cell.angle_gamma   90.00
#
_symmetry.space_group_name_H-M   'P 1'
#
loop_
_entity.id
_entity.type
_entity.pdbx_description
1 polymer ?
#
loop_
_entity_poly.entity_id
_entity_poly.type
_entity_poly.pdbx_seq_one_letter_code
_entity_poly.pdbx_strand_id
1 'polypeptide(L)'
;MLATAVFTAASAAAQFAPSDLSGLALWLDGADLDGDGTAEGLLEAGLVGSADVATWADKSGNSNDCTQGNGSLRPTYTPNVRNGHAVVRFDGSGQQLVISTPLSGNTHTIYAVLINNDGTWGSVPVGSSDTTSGYLFHGTTQAWFETDSAANDTENLTDGVWNIIAGIHTGTQIGAFVNSVGATTVNDTGAFTPDRIGMVMGYSQGDMDGDIAEIVSYSRALNANERTQVEAYLAAKWAVDRATFNDGPWATNTSQTKTYTEDDASVALDDIVTSDPDSGDQITATLTLADPSAGSITATSGNGETYNAGTGVWTITNSPATVNAALAAAAFIPAADYDVNTTIAVNIADGGEDGAQARTGTINLNVTAVNDQPSATNLTQTKSYTEDAPSVALDDIVVTDPDTGEQITATLTLANTATGALSASSGNGESYNAGSGVW
;
A
#
# COMPACT_ATOMS: atom_id res chain seq x y z
N MET A 1 -2.14 27.40 -45.69
CA MET A 1 -1.32 27.75 -44.53
C MET A 1 -1.27 26.49 -43.66
N LEU A 2 -0.22 25.68 -43.81
CA LEU A 2 -0.06 24.43 -43.05
C LEU A 2 0.50 24.79 -41.68
N ALA A 3 -0.25 24.51 -40.62
CA ALA A 3 0.20 24.69 -39.25
C ALA A 3 1.14 23.54 -38.88
N THR A 4 2.41 23.86 -38.64
CA THR A 4 3.39 22.92 -38.10
C THR A 4 3.15 22.82 -36.59
N ALA A 5 2.66 21.66 -36.14
CA ALA A 5 2.63 21.34 -34.71
C ALA A 5 4.05 21.06 -34.24
N VAL A 6 4.58 21.92 -33.37
CA VAL A 6 5.84 21.69 -32.67
C VAL A 6 5.50 20.88 -31.42
N PHE A 7 5.83 19.60 -31.42
CA PHE A 7 5.84 18.80 -30.20
C PHE A 7 7.09 19.18 -29.38
N THR A 8 6.88 19.89 -28.27
CA THR A 8 7.88 19.96 -27.21
C THR A 8 7.88 18.62 -26.48
N ALA A 9 8.98 17.88 -26.56
CA ALA A 9 9.16 16.68 -25.75
C ALA A 9 9.01 17.04 -24.28
N ALA A 10 8.17 16.31 -23.55
CA ALA A 10 8.16 16.33 -22.10
C ALA A 10 9.59 15.99 -21.62
N SER A 11 10.12 16.74 -20.65
CA SER A 11 11.38 16.37 -20.00
C SER A 11 11.23 14.96 -19.44
N ALA A 12 12.14 14.05 -19.77
CA ALA A 12 12.18 12.73 -19.16
C ALA A 12 12.16 12.92 -17.63
N ALA A 13 11.24 12.25 -16.94
CA ALA A 13 11.26 12.20 -15.48
C ALA A 13 12.64 11.69 -15.05
N ALA A 14 13.22 12.29 -14.01
CA ALA A 14 14.48 11.81 -13.45
C ALA A 14 14.30 10.33 -13.05
N GLN A 15 15.22 9.47 -13.50
CA GLN A 15 15.26 8.08 -13.09
C GLN A 15 15.58 8.03 -11.59
N PHE A 16 14.82 7.25 -10.82
CA PHE A 16 15.05 7.04 -9.39
C PHE A 16 16.51 6.66 -9.11
N ALA A 17 17.08 7.22 -8.06
CA ALA A 17 18.34 6.80 -7.46
C ALA A 17 18.16 6.49 -5.97
N PRO A 18 18.98 5.63 -5.35
CA PRO A 18 18.93 5.36 -3.92
C PRO A 18 18.93 6.61 -3.02
N SER A 19 19.58 7.68 -3.44
CA SER A 19 19.62 8.97 -2.74
C SER A 19 18.27 9.71 -2.70
N ASP A 20 17.29 9.31 -3.51
CA ASP A 20 15.95 9.92 -3.52
C ASP A 20 15.12 9.53 -2.29
N LEU A 21 15.51 8.44 -1.61
CA LEU A 21 14.91 8.02 -0.35
C LEU A 21 15.70 8.54 0.85
N SER A 22 14.98 8.99 1.88
CA SER A 22 15.61 9.41 3.12
C SER A 22 16.24 8.24 3.88
N GLY A 23 17.25 8.55 4.71
CA GLY A 23 17.88 7.57 5.58
C GLY A 23 18.89 6.66 4.89
N LEU A 24 19.34 6.98 3.68
CA LEU A 24 20.44 6.26 3.01
C LEU A 24 21.70 6.31 3.91
N ALA A 25 22.18 5.12 4.30
CA ALA A 25 23.25 4.91 5.28
C ALA A 25 24.55 4.44 4.63
N LEU A 26 24.46 3.67 3.55
CA LEU A 26 25.60 3.19 2.76
C LEU A 26 25.15 2.98 1.32
N TRP A 27 25.96 3.41 0.36
CA TRP A 27 25.72 3.13 -1.05
C TRP A 27 27.05 2.85 -1.76
N LEU A 28 27.29 1.58 -2.09
CA LEU A 28 28.48 1.10 -2.76
C LEU A 28 28.10 0.64 -4.16
N ASP A 29 28.66 1.28 -5.18
CA ASP A 29 28.34 1.03 -6.59
C ASP A 29 29.56 0.45 -7.30
N GLY A 30 29.49 -0.79 -7.79
CA GLY A 30 30.62 -1.44 -8.46
C GLY A 30 30.91 -0.83 -9.84
N ALA A 31 29.95 -0.09 -10.40
CA ALA A 31 30.09 0.60 -11.68
C ALA A 31 30.78 1.96 -11.58
N ASP A 32 30.98 2.46 -10.36
CA ASP A 32 31.53 3.78 -10.00
C ASP A 32 32.19 3.63 -8.63
N LEU A 33 33.40 3.09 -8.65
CA LEU A 33 34.10 2.59 -7.46
C LEU A 33 34.51 3.74 -6.53
N ASP A 34 34.86 4.88 -7.09
CA ASP A 34 35.25 6.08 -6.35
C ASP A 34 34.11 7.07 -6.09
N GLY A 35 32.93 6.81 -6.64
CA GLY A 35 31.69 7.50 -6.32
C GLY A 35 31.55 8.88 -6.97
N ASP A 36 32.33 9.18 -8.00
CA ASP A 36 32.33 10.48 -8.67
C ASP A 36 31.23 10.64 -9.73
N GLY A 37 30.52 9.55 -10.05
CA GLY A 37 29.44 9.48 -11.02
C GLY A 37 29.88 9.15 -12.44
N THR A 38 31.16 8.88 -12.66
CA THR A 38 31.76 8.49 -13.93
C THR A 38 32.22 7.04 -13.85
N ALA A 39 32.26 6.36 -15.00
CA ALA A 39 32.77 5.00 -15.08
C ALA A 39 34.04 4.99 -15.94
N GLU A 40 35.18 4.69 -15.34
CA GLU A 40 36.49 4.72 -16.01
C GLU A 40 37.20 3.36 -16.03
N GLY A 41 36.56 2.31 -15.52
CA GLY A 41 37.10 0.96 -15.55
C GLY A 41 38.36 0.85 -14.68
N LEU A 42 39.51 0.50 -15.26
CA LEU A 42 40.74 0.34 -14.46
C LEU A 42 41.42 1.67 -14.08
N LEU A 43 40.79 2.81 -14.39
CA LEU A 43 41.27 4.14 -14.02
C LEU A 43 40.55 4.73 -12.80
N GLU A 44 39.55 4.02 -12.27
CA GLU A 44 38.83 4.39 -11.05
C GLU A 44 39.80 4.62 -9.88
N ALA A 45 39.55 5.64 -9.07
CA ALA A 45 40.31 5.81 -7.84
C ALA A 45 39.96 4.71 -6.81
N GLY A 46 40.82 4.52 -5.81
CA GLY A 46 40.66 3.45 -4.83
C GLY A 46 41.23 2.09 -5.28
N LEU A 47 41.64 1.96 -6.55
CA LEU A 47 42.40 0.82 -7.04
C LEU A 47 43.89 0.90 -6.69
N VAL A 48 44.51 -0.24 -6.40
CA VAL A 48 45.96 -0.39 -6.22
C VAL A 48 46.48 -1.51 -7.13
N GLY A 49 47.65 -1.30 -7.72
CA GLY A 49 48.20 -2.25 -8.67
C GLY A 49 47.41 -2.24 -9.98
N SER A 50 47.01 -3.41 -10.47
CA SER A 50 46.29 -3.52 -11.75
C SER A 50 44.76 -3.53 -11.61
N ALA A 51 44.22 -3.91 -10.45
CA ALA A 51 42.77 -4.02 -10.22
C ALA A 51 42.37 -4.22 -8.74
N ASP A 52 43.30 -4.24 -7.77
CA ASP A 52 42.95 -4.57 -6.38
C ASP A 52 42.20 -3.40 -5.74
N VAL A 53 41.04 -3.67 -5.15
CA VAL A 53 40.21 -2.66 -4.51
C VAL A 53 40.75 -2.39 -3.11
N ALA A 54 41.41 -1.24 -2.94
CA ALA A 54 41.82 -0.75 -1.63
C ALA A 54 40.75 0.13 -0.98
N THR A 55 39.91 0.77 -1.79
CA THR A 55 38.80 1.62 -1.33
C THR A 55 37.63 1.47 -2.29
N TRP A 56 36.44 1.29 -1.75
CA TRP A 56 35.16 1.39 -2.43
C TRP A 56 34.38 2.52 -1.75
N ALA A 57 34.16 3.61 -2.47
CA ALA A 57 33.61 4.84 -1.93
C ALA A 57 32.12 4.71 -1.61
N ASP A 58 31.71 5.38 -0.53
CA ASP A 58 30.32 5.49 -0.12
C ASP A 58 29.64 6.71 -0.75
N LYS A 59 28.67 6.44 -1.63
CA LYS A 59 27.86 7.44 -2.34
C LYS A 59 26.70 7.99 -1.50
N SER A 60 26.50 7.50 -0.27
CA SER A 60 25.40 7.96 0.60
C SER A 60 25.60 9.36 1.16
N GLY A 61 26.83 9.87 1.13
CA GLY A 61 27.21 11.14 1.76
C GLY A 61 27.60 11.01 3.24
N ASN A 62 27.60 9.80 3.80
CA ASN A 62 27.99 9.56 5.20
C ASN A 62 29.48 9.27 5.39
N SER A 63 30.26 9.20 4.31
CA SER A 63 31.70 8.89 4.35
C SER A 63 32.00 7.51 4.96
N ASN A 64 31.11 6.54 4.72
CA ASN A 64 31.25 5.16 5.18
C ASN A 64 32.06 4.31 4.19
N ASP A 65 33.10 4.90 3.59
CA ASP A 65 33.94 4.24 2.59
C ASP A 65 34.46 2.90 3.11
N CYS A 66 34.47 1.90 2.24
CA CYS A 66 34.91 0.55 2.57
C CYS A 66 36.37 0.37 2.15
N THR A 67 37.27 0.05 3.08
CA THR A 67 38.73 0.06 2.83
C THR A 67 39.43 -1.24 3.21
N GLN A 68 40.55 -1.53 2.55
CA GLN A 68 41.42 -2.66 2.89
C GLN A 68 42.90 -2.30 2.71
N GLY A 69 43.62 -2.25 3.83
CA GLY A 69 45.06 -1.95 3.86
C GLY A 69 45.96 -3.14 3.50
N ASN A 70 45.51 -4.37 3.75
CA ASN A 70 46.29 -5.58 3.47
C ASN A 70 46.02 -6.07 2.05
N GLY A 71 47.04 -6.03 1.19
CA GLY A 71 46.92 -6.43 -0.22
C GLY A 71 46.42 -7.86 -0.42
N SER A 72 46.73 -8.81 0.48
CA SER A 72 46.25 -10.20 0.36
C SER A 72 44.78 -10.40 0.69
N LEU A 73 44.10 -9.38 1.23
CA LEU A 73 42.68 -9.42 1.58
C LEU A 73 41.83 -8.51 0.67
N ARG A 74 42.43 -7.88 -0.34
CA ARG A 74 41.70 -6.97 -1.24
C ARG A 74 40.93 -7.78 -2.27
N PRO A 75 39.63 -7.48 -2.50
CA PRO A 75 38.94 -8.00 -3.65
C PRO A 75 39.42 -7.33 -4.95
N THR A 76 38.99 -7.87 -6.08
CA THR A 76 39.42 -7.42 -7.41
C THR A 76 38.30 -6.69 -8.14
N TYR A 77 38.59 -5.50 -8.67
CA TYR A 77 37.67 -4.79 -9.56
C TYR A 77 37.65 -5.45 -10.93
N THR A 78 36.46 -5.83 -11.40
CA THR A 78 36.28 -6.50 -12.68
C THR A 78 35.35 -5.69 -13.60
N PRO A 79 35.87 -5.05 -14.66
CA PRO A 79 35.06 -4.29 -15.60
C PRO A 79 34.12 -5.17 -16.46
N ASN A 80 32.99 -4.58 -16.88
CA ASN A 80 32.08 -5.14 -17.91
C ASN A 80 31.55 -6.55 -17.61
N VAL A 81 31.22 -6.86 -16.36
CA VAL A 81 30.73 -8.18 -15.95
C VAL A 81 29.23 -8.33 -16.14
N ARG A 82 28.44 -7.33 -15.72
CA ARG A 82 26.98 -7.42 -15.75
C ARG A 82 26.37 -6.18 -16.37
N ASN A 83 25.58 -6.37 -17.42
CA ASN A 83 24.92 -5.31 -18.18
C ASN A 83 25.87 -4.16 -18.63
N GLY A 84 27.14 -4.48 -18.91
CA GLY A 84 28.16 -3.50 -19.28
C GLY A 84 28.79 -2.75 -18.09
N HIS A 85 28.39 -3.05 -16.87
CA HIS A 85 28.93 -2.44 -15.65
C HIS A 85 30.01 -3.31 -14.99
N ALA A 86 30.88 -2.66 -14.22
CA ALA A 86 31.91 -3.32 -13.42
C ALA A 86 31.35 -3.82 -12.07
N VAL A 87 32.09 -4.73 -11.42
CA VAL A 87 31.73 -5.35 -10.15
C VAL A 87 32.97 -5.56 -9.29
N VAL A 88 32.78 -5.80 -7.99
CA VAL A 88 33.85 -6.17 -7.07
C VAL A 88 33.82 -7.68 -6.84
N ARG A 89 34.89 -8.38 -7.25
CA ARG A 89 35.03 -9.84 -7.21
C ARG A 89 35.80 -10.30 -5.98
N PHE A 90 35.24 -11.28 -5.28
CA PHE A 90 35.82 -11.96 -4.15
C PHE A 90 36.14 -13.42 -4.50
N ASP A 91 37.17 -13.99 -3.87
CA ASP A 91 37.75 -15.30 -4.21
C ASP A 91 37.45 -16.43 -3.20
N GLY A 92 36.54 -16.19 -2.25
CA GLY A 92 36.21 -17.14 -1.19
C GLY A 92 37.33 -17.40 -0.18
N SER A 93 38.40 -16.58 -0.17
CA SER A 93 39.60 -16.81 0.63
C SER A 93 39.96 -15.61 1.53
N GLY A 94 39.01 -15.13 2.31
CA GLY A 94 39.19 -14.10 3.34
C GLY A 94 39.27 -12.66 2.84
N GLN A 95 38.98 -12.43 1.57
CA GLN A 95 38.91 -11.07 1.01
C GLN A 95 37.77 -10.28 1.64
N GLN A 96 38.06 -9.04 2.02
CA GLN A 96 37.10 -8.20 2.74
C GLN A 96 37.45 -6.71 2.64
N LEU A 97 36.43 -5.87 2.77
CA LEU A 97 36.58 -4.42 2.95
C LEU A 97 35.95 -4.01 4.28
N VAL A 98 36.64 -3.19 5.07
CA VAL A 98 36.13 -2.69 6.36
C VAL A 98 35.37 -1.38 6.14
N ILE A 99 34.13 -1.31 6.61
CA ILE A 99 33.29 -0.11 6.57
C ILE A 99 33.86 0.89 7.58
N SER A 100 34.22 2.10 7.12
CA SER A 100 34.89 3.10 7.97
C SER A 100 34.11 3.47 9.23
N THR A 101 32.78 3.56 9.12
CA THR A 101 31.87 3.60 10.26
C THR A 101 30.87 2.45 10.12
N PRO A 102 30.88 1.46 11.02
CA PRO A 102 29.92 0.35 10.98
C PRO A 102 28.49 0.87 10.93
N LEU A 103 27.64 0.15 10.20
CA LEU A 103 26.19 0.37 10.30
C LEU A 103 25.77 0.03 11.73
N SER A 104 24.70 0.66 12.23
CA SER A 104 24.25 0.36 13.59
C SER A 104 22.81 0.75 13.82
N GLY A 105 22.03 -0.16 14.39
CA GLY A 105 20.68 0.11 14.86
C GLY A 105 19.74 -1.05 14.61
N ASN A 106 18.58 -1.02 15.27
CA ASN A 106 17.55 -2.02 15.11
C ASN A 106 16.50 -1.60 14.06
N THR A 107 16.74 -0.60 13.23
CA THR A 107 15.88 -0.32 12.07
C THR A 107 16.74 -0.16 10.84
N HIS A 108 16.64 -1.09 9.89
CA HIS A 108 17.46 -1.09 8.68
C HIS A 108 16.71 -1.69 7.48
N THR A 109 17.12 -1.31 6.29
CA THR A 109 16.86 -2.07 5.07
C THR A 109 18.14 -2.09 4.27
N ILE A 110 18.61 -3.27 3.89
CA ILE A 110 19.85 -3.45 3.12
C ILE A 110 19.59 -4.33 1.92
N TYR A 111 20.24 -3.99 0.81
CA TYR A 111 20.22 -4.70 -0.45
C TYR A 111 21.63 -5.05 -0.88
N ALA A 112 21.81 -6.20 -1.50
CA ALA A 112 22.99 -6.55 -2.25
C ALA A 112 22.60 -7.18 -3.59
N VAL A 113 23.21 -6.71 -4.67
CA VAL A 113 23.15 -7.34 -5.99
C VAL A 113 24.41 -8.16 -6.16
N LEU A 114 24.27 -9.48 -6.26
CA LEU A 114 25.42 -10.37 -6.28
C LEU A 114 25.20 -11.64 -7.09
N ILE A 115 26.31 -12.32 -7.36
CA ILE A 115 26.37 -13.72 -7.80
C ILE A 115 27.23 -14.48 -6.78
N ASN A 116 26.71 -15.59 -6.27
CA ASN A 116 27.45 -16.51 -5.40
C ASN A 116 28.03 -17.66 -6.21
N ASN A 117 29.29 -18.03 -5.98
CA ASN A 117 30.00 -19.11 -6.66
C ASN A 117 30.62 -20.15 -5.71
N ASP A 118 30.40 -20.02 -4.39
CA ASP A 118 31.01 -20.90 -3.37
C ASP A 118 30.69 -22.39 -3.57
N GLY A 119 29.54 -22.73 -4.18
CA GLY A 119 29.19 -24.11 -4.55
C GLY A 119 28.93 -25.05 -3.38
N THR A 120 29.06 -24.56 -2.15
CA THR A 120 29.15 -25.39 -0.95
C THR A 120 28.17 -24.96 0.12
N TRP A 121 28.44 -23.86 0.82
CA TRP A 121 27.63 -23.38 1.95
C TRP A 121 26.92 -22.07 1.61
N GLY A 122 27.60 -21.17 0.90
CA GLY A 122 27.14 -19.81 0.65
C GLY A 122 28.20 -18.77 0.94
N SER A 123 27.84 -17.52 0.75
CA SER A 123 28.69 -16.34 0.89
C SER A 123 28.03 -15.25 1.73
N VAL A 124 28.85 -14.52 2.49
CA VAL A 124 28.44 -13.35 3.28
C VAL A 124 28.85 -12.07 2.54
N PRO A 125 27.96 -11.44 1.76
CA PRO A 125 28.27 -10.15 1.15
C PRO A 125 28.42 -9.03 2.19
N VAL A 126 27.69 -9.07 3.30
CA VAL A 126 27.76 -8.06 4.38
C VAL A 126 27.77 -8.74 5.73
N GLY A 127 28.79 -8.47 6.55
CA GLY A 127 28.96 -9.13 7.84
C GLY A 127 29.65 -8.27 8.89
N SER A 128 30.02 -8.90 10.00
CA SER A 128 30.64 -8.24 11.16
C SER A 128 31.97 -8.89 11.59
N SER A 129 32.77 -8.19 12.41
CA SER A 129 33.99 -8.71 13.07
C SER A 129 33.70 -9.77 14.13
N ASP A 130 32.43 -9.96 14.46
CA ASP A 130 31.97 -10.95 15.42
C ASP A 130 30.80 -11.75 14.82
N THR A 131 30.32 -12.75 15.57
CA THR A 131 29.29 -13.68 15.11
C THR A 131 27.87 -13.28 15.52
N THR A 132 27.67 -12.08 16.09
CA THR A 132 26.44 -11.68 16.79
C THR A 132 25.91 -10.32 16.34
N SER A 133 26.72 -9.54 15.65
CA SER A 133 26.45 -8.16 15.25
C SER A 133 25.71 -8.06 13.90
N GLY A 134 25.17 -9.17 13.41
CA GLY A 134 24.30 -9.27 12.25
C GLY A 134 24.99 -9.35 10.88
N TYR A 135 24.33 -9.99 9.93
CA TYR A 135 24.83 -10.23 8.58
C TYR A 135 23.71 -10.46 7.56
N LEU A 136 24.05 -10.23 6.30
CA LEU A 136 23.26 -10.62 5.12
C LEU A 136 24.02 -11.75 4.43
N PHE A 137 23.37 -12.89 4.23
CA PHE A 137 23.99 -14.11 3.72
C PHE A 137 23.20 -14.66 2.53
N HIS A 138 23.93 -15.06 1.50
CA HIS A 138 23.43 -15.81 0.35
C HIS A 138 23.91 -17.24 0.50
N GLY A 139 23.02 -18.18 0.82
CA GLY A 139 23.41 -19.59 0.80
C GLY A 139 22.89 -20.32 -0.42
N THR A 140 23.22 -21.61 -0.46
CA THR A 140 22.99 -22.45 -1.64
C THR A 140 21.53 -22.57 -2.07
N THR A 141 20.59 -22.39 -1.14
CA THR A 141 19.16 -22.46 -1.44
C THR A 141 18.35 -21.29 -0.90
N GLN A 142 18.85 -20.48 0.05
CA GLN A 142 18.05 -19.40 0.65
C GLN A 142 18.93 -18.17 0.94
N ALA A 143 18.32 -17.01 1.10
CA ALA A 143 18.99 -15.86 1.72
C ALA A 143 18.64 -15.79 3.20
N TRP A 144 19.56 -15.26 4.00
CA TRP A 144 19.38 -15.02 5.41
C TRP A 144 19.72 -13.57 5.76
N PHE A 145 18.96 -13.05 6.71
CA PHE A 145 19.25 -11.81 7.40
C PHE A 145 19.25 -12.10 8.89
N GLU A 146 20.39 -11.89 9.53
CA GLU A 146 20.59 -12.24 10.93
C GLU A 146 20.99 -11.02 11.76
N THR A 147 20.52 -11.00 13.00
CA THR A 147 20.95 -10.13 14.09
C THR A 147 21.06 -10.98 15.37
N ASP A 148 20.17 -10.81 16.36
CA ASP A 148 20.08 -11.76 17.48
C ASP A 148 19.33 -13.05 17.09
N SER A 149 18.52 -12.97 16.04
CA SER A 149 17.77 -14.04 15.40
C SER A 149 18.02 -14.04 13.90
N ALA A 150 17.68 -15.15 13.21
CA ALA A 150 17.81 -15.28 11.77
C ALA A 150 16.43 -15.39 11.10
N ALA A 151 16.18 -14.55 10.10
CA ALA A 151 15.08 -14.73 9.14
C ALA A 151 15.64 -15.27 7.82
N ASN A 152 14.88 -16.13 7.17
CA ASN A 152 15.19 -16.63 5.84
C ASN A 152 14.06 -16.38 4.85
N ASP A 153 14.48 -16.27 3.61
CA ASP A 153 13.60 -16.22 2.46
C ASP A 153 13.07 -17.62 2.09
N THR A 154 12.05 -17.68 1.23
CA THR A 154 11.39 -18.92 0.79
C THR A 154 11.76 -19.38 -0.63
N GLU A 155 12.48 -18.57 -1.41
CA GLU A 155 12.95 -18.94 -2.73
C GLU A 155 14.08 -19.97 -2.72
N ASN A 156 14.27 -20.62 -3.87
CA ASN A 156 15.43 -21.50 -4.12
C ASN A 156 16.53 -20.72 -4.84
N LEU A 157 17.47 -20.18 -4.07
CA LEU A 157 18.70 -19.62 -4.66
C LEU A 157 19.46 -20.70 -5.45
N THR A 158 20.19 -20.23 -6.46
CA THR A 158 21.08 -21.08 -7.27
C THR A 158 22.40 -20.34 -7.45
N ASP A 159 23.49 -21.03 -7.20
CA ASP A 159 24.84 -20.51 -7.44
C ASP A 159 25.05 -20.21 -8.93
N GLY A 160 25.86 -19.20 -9.21
CA GLY A 160 26.11 -18.72 -10.56
C GLY A 160 24.95 -17.90 -11.16
N VAL A 161 23.92 -17.58 -10.37
CA VAL A 161 22.79 -16.73 -10.79
C VAL A 161 22.88 -15.37 -10.10
N TRP A 162 22.64 -14.31 -10.87
CA TRP A 162 22.53 -12.95 -10.34
C TRP A 162 21.24 -12.79 -9.55
N ASN A 163 21.34 -12.33 -8.32
CA ASN A 163 20.20 -12.09 -7.42
C ASN A 163 20.32 -10.74 -6.75
N ILE A 164 19.17 -10.17 -6.42
CA ILE A 164 19.04 -9.11 -5.43
C ILE A 164 18.62 -9.80 -4.13
N ILE A 165 19.45 -9.74 -3.09
CA ILE A 165 19.03 -10.17 -1.76
C ILE A 165 18.85 -8.96 -0.87
N ALA A 166 17.89 -9.01 0.04
CA ALA A 166 17.60 -7.92 0.95
C ALA A 166 17.33 -8.40 2.37
N GLY A 167 17.61 -7.53 3.33
CA GLY A 167 17.28 -7.71 4.74
C GLY A 167 16.57 -6.48 5.27
N ILE A 168 15.52 -6.68 6.07
CA ILE A 168 14.76 -5.61 6.71
C ILE A 168 14.71 -5.86 8.20
N HIS A 169 14.99 -4.82 8.99
CA HIS A 169 14.71 -4.77 10.42
C HIS A 169 13.77 -3.60 10.73
N THR A 170 12.65 -3.89 11.40
CA THR A 170 11.59 -2.92 11.71
C THR A 170 11.68 -2.34 13.12
N GLY A 171 12.68 -2.72 13.91
CA GLY A 171 12.79 -2.43 15.35
C GLY A 171 12.28 -3.57 16.22
N THR A 172 11.41 -4.41 15.68
CA THR A 172 10.75 -5.50 16.41
C THR A 172 10.69 -6.82 15.66
N GLN A 173 10.96 -6.80 14.35
CA GLN A 173 10.94 -7.96 13.48
C GLN A 173 11.98 -7.80 12.38
N ILE A 174 12.53 -8.94 11.95
CA ILE A 174 13.42 -9.06 10.81
C ILE A 174 12.81 -9.91 9.68
N GLY A 175 13.27 -9.68 8.45
CA GLY A 175 12.94 -10.48 7.28
C GLY A 175 14.07 -10.47 6.24
N ALA A 176 14.21 -11.56 5.48
CA ALA A 176 15.13 -11.71 4.36
C ALA A 176 14.37 -11.95 3.07
N PHE A 177 14.75 -11.27 1.99
CA PHE A 177 14.05 -11.30 0.70
C PHE A 177 15.05 -11.68 -0.39
N VAL A 178 14.59 -12.42 -1.39
CA VAL A 178 15.33 -12.68 -2.61
C VAL A 178 14.47 -12.20 -3.76
N ASN A 179 14.99 -11.32 -4.60
CA ASN A 179 14.31 -10.89 -5.82
C ASN A 179 12.86 -10.47 -5.49
N SER A 180 12.72 -9.60 -4.46
CA SER A 180 11.46 -9.10 -3.86
C SER A 180 10.51 -10.15 -3.28
N VAL A 181 10.77 -11.45 -3.46
CA VAL A 181 9.97 -12.53 -2.86
C VAL A 181 10.17 -12.52 -1.34
N GLY A 182 9.05 -12.70 -0.65
CA GLY A 182 8.89 -12.44 0.77
C GLY A 182 9.59 -13.43 1.71
N ALA A 183 10.07 -12.87 2.82
CA ALA A 183 10.58 -13.57 3.98
C ALA A 183 9.50 -14.23 4.84
N THR A 184 9.90 -15.24 5.61
CA THR A 184 9.28 -15.42 6.93
C THR A 184 9.77 -14.31 7.88
N THR A 185 8.85 -13.63 8.56
CA THR A 185 9.22 -12.61 9.55
C THR A 185 9.46 -13.21 10.91
N VAL A 186 10.57 -12.85 11.56
CA VAL A 186 10.94 -13.32 12.90
C VAL A 186 10.97 -12.16 13.86
N ASN A 187 10.43 -12.33 15.07
CA ASN A 187 10.51 -11.31 16.12
C ASN A 187 11.96 -11.15 16.57
N ASP A 188 12.45 -9.93 16.53
CA ASP A 188 13.84 -9.62 16.85
C ASP A 188 13.98 -8.15 17.25
N THR A 189 14.81 -7.87 18.25
CA THR A 189 15.13 -6.50 18.70
C THR A 189 16.63 -6.21 18.72
N GLY A 190 17.44 -7.16 18.26
CA GLY A 190 18.89 -7.06 18.16
C GLY A 190 19.30 -5.96 17.18
N ALA A 191 20.48 -5.40 17.39
CA ALA A 191 21.00 -4.39 16.48
C ALA A 191 21.62 -5.05 15.25
N PHE A 192 21.34 -4.51 14.07
CA PHE A 192 22.10 -4.80 12.87
C PHE A 192 23.34 -3.89 12.86
N THR A 193 24.51 -4.50 13.00
CA THR A 193 25.80 -3.82 13.20
C THR A 193 26.95 -4.40 12.34
N PRO A 194 26.76 -4.58 11.01
CA PRO A 194 27.85 -5.02 10.16
C PRO A 194 28.95 -3.95 10.05
N ASP A 195 30.18 -4.41 9.95
CA ASP A 195 31.38 -3.57 9.85
C ASP A 195 32.26 -3.91 8.63
N ARG A 196 31.85 -4.86 7.80
CA ARG A 196 32.62 -5.29 6.63
C ARG A 196 31.78 -5.84 5.50
N ILE A 197 32.37 -5.80 4.32
CA ILE A 197 31.87 -6.40 3.08
C ILE A 197 32.71 -7.64 2.76
N GLY A 198 32.05 -8.72 2.35
CA GLY A 198 32.66 -9.94 1.82
C GLY A 198 33.02 -11.01 2.86
N MET A 199 32.75 -10.79 4.15
CA MET A 199 33.11 -11.76 5.19
C MET A 199 32.35 -11.54 6.50
N VAL A 200 32.27 -12.57 7.34
CA VAL A 200 31.98 -12.46 8.79
C VAL A 200 33.09 -13.18 9.56
N MET A 201 33.67 -12.52 10.56
CA MET A 201 34.73 -13.14 11.36
C MET A 201 34.14 -14.08 12.42
N GLY A 202 34.72 -15.27 12.56
CA GLY A 202 34.36 -16.22 13.63
C GLY A 202 33.41 -17.34 13.20
N TYR A 203 32.83 -17.28 12.00
CA TYR A 203 32.30 -18.45 11.32
C TYR A 203 33.42 -19.12 10.51
N SER A 204 33.44 -20.46 10.50
CA SER A 204 34.46 -21.22 9.77
C SER A 204 34.19 -21.35 8.26
N GLN A 205 33.09 -20.78 7.78
CA GLN A 205 32.54 -20.89 6.42
C GLN A 205 31.79 -19.59 6.08
N GLY A 206 31.70 -19.22 4.79
CA GLY A 206 30.88 -18.10 4.33
C GLY A 206 31.64 -16.87 3.83
N ASP A 207 32.94 -16.96 3.56
CA ASP A 207 33.66 -15.90 2.85
C ASP A 207 33.02 -15.70 1.47
N MET A 208 32.92 -14.45 1.03
CA MET A 208 32.32 -14.17 -0.27
C MET A 208 33.16 -14.81 -1.39
N ASP A 209 32.56 -15.72 -2.15
CA ASP A 209 33.07 -16.23 -3.42
C ASP A 209 32.09 -15.83 -4.53
N GLY A 210 32.53 -14.92 -5.41
CA GLY A 210 31.71 -14.38 -6.49
C GLY A 210 31.81 -12.87 -6.61
N ASP A 211 30.78 -12.26 -7.20
CA ASP A 211 30.78 -10.83 -7.51
C ASP A 211 29.70 -10.10 -6.72
N ILE A 212 30.06 -8.96 -6.15
CA ILE A 212 29.13 -7.97 -5.61
C ILE A 212 29.10 -6.80 -6.59
N ALA A 213 27.91 -6.52 -7.12
CA ALA A 213 27.68 -5.42 -8.05
C ALA A 213 27.32 -4.12 -7.33
N GLU A 214 26.41 -4.18 -6.36
CA GLU A 214 25.95 -2.98 -5.66
C GLU A 214 25.39 -3.33 -4.28
N ILE A 215 25.67 -2.47 -3.29
CA ILE A 215 25.10 -2.56 -1.94
C ILE A 215 24.44 -1.22 -1.60
N VAL A 216 23.20 -1.28 -1.14
CA VAL A 216 22.43 -0.10 -0.72
C VAL A 216 21.84 -0.38 0.66
N SER A 217 22.10 0.48 1.64
CA SER A 217 21.54 0.36 2.98
C SER A 217 20.88 1.65 3.43
N TYR A 218 19.74 1.52 4.11
CA TYR A 218 18.99 2.59 4.76
C TYR A 218 18.92 2.33 6.26
N SER A 219 19.09 3.37 7.08
CA SER A 219 19.01 3.34 8.55
C SER A 219 17.56 3.31 9.08
N ARG A 220 16.63 2.82 8.27
CA ARG A 220 15.20 2.70 8.59
C ARG A 220 14.61 1.52 7.83
N ALA A 221 13.48 1.02 8.30
CA ALA A 221 12.68 0.09 7.53
C ALA A 221 12.01 0.81 6.35
N LEU A 222 12.34 0.39 5.12
CA LEU A 222 11.62 0.83 3.93
C LEU A 222 10.25 0.16 3.88
N ASN A 223 9.24 0.94 3.51
CA ASN A 223 7.93 0.39 3.19
C ASN A 223 7.93 -0.29 1.81
N ALA A 224 6.90 -1.05 1.49
CA ALA A 224 6.83 -1.83 0.25
C ALA A 224 7.12 -1.01 -1.03
N ASN A 225 6.55 0.20 -1.16
CA ASN A 225 6.79 1.03 -2.35
C ASN A 225 8.25 1.48 -2.46
N GLU A 226 8.84 1.92 -1.35
CA GLU A 226 10.24 2.32 -1.33
C GLU A 226 11.16 1.14 -1.67
N ARG A 227 10.80 -0.09 -1.26
CA ARG A 227 11.53 -1.30 -1.63
C ARG A 227 11.44 -1.60 -3.11
N THR A 228 10.23 -1.59 -3.67
CA THR A 228 10.00 -1.73 -5.12
C THR A 228 10.81 -0.71 -5.92
N GLN A 229 10.89 0.54 -5.48
CA GLN A 229 11.69 1.57 -6.15
C GLN A 229 13.18 1.22 -6.18
N VAL A 230 13.73 0.76 -5.05
CA VAL A 230 15.15 0.35 -4.95
C VAL A 230 15.41 -0.91 -5.76
N GLU A 231 14.56 -1.93 -5.64
CA GLU A 231 14.67 -3.19 -6.37
C GLU A 231 14.52 -2.99 -7.87
N ALA A 232 13.63 -2.09 -8.32
CA ALA A 232 13.49 -1.73 -9.72
C ALA A 232 14.73 -1.04 -10.28
N TYR A 233 15.33 -0.14 -9.50
CA TYR A 233 16.59 0.49 -9.85
C TYR A 233 17.71 -0.54 -10.01
N LEU A 234 17.89 -1.42 -9.01
CA LEU A 234 18.92 -2.44 -9.01
C LEU A 234 18.72 -3.44 -10.17
N ALA A 235 17.49 -3.94 -10.35
CA ALA A 235 17.17 -4.89 -11.41
C ALA A 235 17.39 -4.30 -12.81
N ALA A 236 16.96 -3.04 -13.03
CA ALA A 236 17.14 -2.37 -14.31
C ALA A 236 18.62 -2.12 -14.61
N LYS A 237 19.38 -1.63 -13.62
CA LYS A 237 20.81 -1.34 -13.78
C LYS A 237 21.63 -2.60 -14.03
N TRP A 238 21.35 -3.67 -13.29
CA TRP A 238 22.13 -4.91 -13.35
C TRP A 238 21.49 -6.01 -14.19
N ALA A 239 20.41 -5.71 -14.93
CA ALA A 239 19.66 -6.64 -15.75
C ALA A 239 19.30 -7.96 -15.01
N VAL A 240 18.91 -7.88 -13.74
CA VAL A 240 18.43 -9.05 -12.97
C VAL A 240 16.97 -9.30 -13.38
N ASP A 241 16.65 -10.55 -13.75
CA ASP A 241 15.31 -10.90 -14.25
C ASP A 241 14.26 -10.73 -13.14
N ARG A 242 13.11 -10.14 -13.50
CA ARG A 242 11.98 -9.83 -12.60
C ARG A 242 10.71 -10.62 -12.86
N ALA A 243 10.75 -11.63 -13.74
CA ALA A 243 9.54 -12.30 -14.23
C ALA A 243 8.76 -13.20 -13.22
N THR A 244 9.10 -13.18 -11.93
CA THR A 244 8.38 -13.90 -10.85
C THR A 244 8.01 -13.01 -9.66
N PHE A 245 8.02 -11.69 -9.86
CA PHE A 245 7.73 -10.70 -8.84
C PHE A 245 6.24 -10.32 -8.97
N ASN A 246 5.53 -10.27 -7.84
CA ASN A 246 4.14 -9.79 -7.76
C ASN A 246 4.08 -8.83 -6.56
N ASP A 247 4.37 -7.56 -6.82
CA ASP A 247 4.27 -6.42 -5.93
C ASP A 247 2.80 -6.01 -5.75
N GLY A 248 2.38 -5.84 -4.49
CA GLY A 248 1.02 -5.39 -4.17
C GLY A 248 0.62 -4.06 -4.84
N PRO A 249 -0.67 -3.85 -5.19
CA PRO A 249 -1.10 -2.64 -5.87
C PRO A 249 -0.96 -1.42 -4.96
N TRP A 250 -0.62 -0.28 -5.56
CA TRP A 250 -0.68 1.03 -4.92
C TRP A 250 -2.09 1.63 -5.10
N ALA A 251 -2.55 2.39 -4.10
CA ALA A 251 -3.78 3.16 -4.18
C ALA A 251 -3.68 4.44 -3.35
N THR A 252 -4.21 5.55 -3.89
CA THR A 252 -4.34 6.84 -3.18
C THR A 252 -5.79 7.15 -2.87
N ASN A 253 -6.05 8.07 -1.93
CA ASN A 253 -7.40 8.53 -1.56
C ASN A 253 -8.37 7.41 -1.15
N THR A 254 -7.86 6.27 -0.66
CA THR A 254 -8.68 5.13 -0.22
C THR A 254 -9.54 5.48 1.01
N SER A 255 -9.16 6.52 1.75
CA SER A 255 -9.97 7.08 2.83
C SER A 255 -10.29 8.54 2.55
N GLN A 256 -11.56 8.91 2.69
CA GLN A 256 -12.08 10.24 2.40
C GLN A 256 -13.37 10.49 3.20
N THR A 257 -13.83 11.73 3.24
CA THR A 257 -15.10 12.10 3.88
C THR A 257 -15.87 12.99 2.94
N LYS A 258 -17.10 12.57 2.61
CA LYS A 258 -18.03 13.31 1.77
C LYS A 258 -19.22 13.76 2.59
N THR A 259 -19.66 14.97 2.33
CA THR A 259 -20.89 15.52 2.89
C THR A 259 -21.87 15.75 1.75
N TYR A 260 -23.12 15.38 1.95
CA TYR A 260 -24.19 15.57 0.97
C TYR A 260 -25.48 15.98 1.67
N THR A 261 -26.43 16.51 0.90
CA THR A 261 -27.79 16.77 1.38
C THR A 261 -28.65 15.58 1.00
N GLU A 262 -29.58 15.22 1.87
CA GLU A 262 -30.63 14.26 1.51
C GLU A 262 -31.28 14.58 0.15
N ASP A 263 -31.65 13.52 -0.57
CA ASP A 263 -32.15 13.56 -1.95
C ASP A 263 -31.18 14.11 -3.01
N ASP A 264 -29.92 14.34 -2.66
CA ASP A 264 -28.91 14.65 -3.68
C ASP A 264 -28.88 13.57 -4.74
N ALA A 265 -29.04 13.97 -6.00
CA ALA A 265 -29.11 13.04 -7.13
C ALA A 265 -27.84 12.20 -7.28
N SER A 266 -26.70 12.70 -6.80
CA SER A 266 -25.42 11.99 -6.79
C SER A 266 -24.38 12.68 -5.91
N VAL A 267 -23.53 11.89 -5.27
CA VAL A 267 -22.36 12.31 -4.50
C VAL A 267 -21.10 11.79 -5.19
N ALA A 268 -20.31 12.71 -5.75
CA ALA A 268 -19.04 12.38 -6.37
C ALA A 268 -18.00 11.92 -5.32
N LEU A 269 -17.27 10.86 -5.64
CA LEU A 269 -16.13 10.40 -4.84
C LEU A 269 -14.85 11.09 -5.33
N ASP A 270 -13.88 11.32 -4.44
CA ASP A 270 -12.54 11.72 -4.89
C ASP A 270 -11.87 10.55 -5.59
N ASP A 271 -11.14 10.83 -6.66
CA ASP A 271 -10.47 9.82 -7.47
C ASP A 271 -9.55 8.95 -6.61
N ILE A 272 -9.87 7.66 -6.54
CA ILE A 272 -8.96 6.63 -6.06
C ILE A 272 -8.09 6.23 -7.24
N VAL A 273 -6.83 6.64 -7.21
CA VAL A 273 -5.87 6.30 -8.26
C VAL A 273 -5.06 5.10 -7.83
N THR A 274 -5.12 4.04 -8.62
CA THR A 274 -4.40 2.78 -8.46
C THR A 274 -3.28 2.64 -9.49
N SER A 275 -2.23 1.94 -9.11
CA SER A 275 -1.17 1.51 -10.01
C SER A 275 -0.60 0.21 -9.51
N ASP A 276 -0.05 -0.58 -10.43
CA ASP A 276 0.63 -1.81 -10.10
C ASP A 276 2.07 -1.72 -10.63
N PRO A 277 3.11 -2.01 -9.82
CA PRO A 277 4.48 -2.10 -10.32
C PRO A 277 4.67 -3.20 -11.37
N ASP A 278 3.82 -4.23 -11.37
CA ASP A 278 3.93 -5.36 -12.29
C ASP A 278 3.21 -5.12 -13.61
N SER A 279 4.01 -5.15 -14.68
CA SER A 279 3.50 -4.87 -16.01
C SER A 279 2.68 -6.05 -16.54
N GLY A 280 1.36 -5.85 -16.66
CA GLY A 280 0.45 -6.84 -17.21
C GLY A 280 -0.57 -7.36 -16.22
N ASP A 281 -0.43 -7.00 -14.94
CA ASP A 281 -1.27 -7.50 -13.86
C ASP A 281 -2.63 -6.81 -13.81
N GLN A 282 -3.57 -7.51 -13.17
CA GLN A 282 -4.93 -7.03 -12.99
C GLN A 282 -5.13 -6.60 -11.55
N ILE A 283 -5.66 -5.40 -11.37
CA ILE A 283 -6.12 -4.92 -10.08
C ILE A 283 -7.59 -5.27 -9.93
N THR A 284 -7.93 -5.85 -8.79
CA THR A 284 -9.28 -5.98 -8.24
C THR A 284 -9.56 -4.84 -7.26
N ALA A 285 -10.46 -3.93 -7.64
CA ALA A 285 -10.99 -2.91 -6.74
C ALA A 285 -12.37 -3.32 -6.24
N THR A 286 -12.61 -3.22 -4.93
CA THR A 286 -13.90 -3.51 -4.29
C THR A 286 -14.29 -2.35 -3.38
N LEU A 287 -15.51 -1.84 -3.57
CA LEU A 287 -16.14 -0.85 -2.70
C LEU A 287 -17.39 -1.48 -2.07
N THR A 288 -17.49 -1.46 -0.75
CA THR A 288 -18.62 -2.07 -0.03
C THR A 288 -19.38 -1.02 0.77
N LEU A 289 -20.58 -0.68 0.32
CA LEU A 289 -21.52 0.16 1.06
C LEU A 289 -22.00 -0.59 2.30
N ALA A 290 -21.76 -0.03 3.48
CA ALA A 290 -22.03 -0.69 4.76
C ALA A 290 -23.54 -0.91 5.00
N ASP A 291 -24.37 0.03 4.55
CA ASP A 291 -25.83 -0.09 4.57
C ASP A 291 -26.38 0.00 3.14
N PRO A 292 -26.78 -1.13 2.53
CA PRO A 292 -27.38 -1.13 1.19
C PRO A 292 -28.72 -0.39 1.10
N SER A 293 -29.38 -0.09 2.21
CA SER A 293 -30.60 0.74 2.21
C SER A 293 -30.31 2.22 2.03
N ALA A 294 -29.07 2.66 2.29
CA ALA A 294 -28.65 4.04 2.14
C ALA A 294 -28.56 4.50 0.67
N GLY A 295 -28.48 3.57 -0.29
CA GLY A 295 -28.38 3.92 -1.70
C GLY A 295 -27.60 2.91 -2.55
N SER A 296 -26.92 3.41 -3.58
CA SER A 296 -26.14 2.60 -4.52
C SER A 296 -24.85 3.26 -4.98
N ILE A 297 -23.89 2.46 -5.46
CA ILE A 297 -22.68 2.93 -6.12
C ILE A 297 -22.86 2.73 -7.63
N THR A 298 -22.60 3.76 -8.44
CA THR A 298 -22.76 3.68 -9.89
C THR A 298 -21.79 2.67 -10.52
N ALA A 299 -22.30 1.87 -11.46
CA ALA A 299 -21.54 0.86 -12.21
C ALA A 299 -21.88 0.95 -13.72
N THR A 300 -21.79 2.16 -14.27
CA THR A 300 -22.30 2.49 -15.62
C THR A 300 -21.24 3.06 -16.56
N SER A 301 -19.95 2.99 -16.18
CA SER A 301 -18.84 3.52 -16.98
C SER A 301 -18.53 2.64 -18.19
N GLY A 302 -18.93 1.36 -18.15
CA GLY A 302 -18.70 0.40 -19.23
C GLY A 302 -17.30 -0.22 -19.22
N ASN A 303 -16.54 -0.05 -18.13
CA ASN A 303 -15.20 -0.59 -17.95
C ASN A 303 -15.18 -2.03 -17.39
N GLY A 304 -16.36 -2.57 -17.06
CA GLY A 304 -16.53 -3.95 -16.59
C GLY A 304 -16.81 -4.08 -15.09
N GLU A 305 -16.96 -2.95 -14.39
CA GLU A 305 -17.42 -2.90 -13.02
C GLU A 305 -18.87 -3.39 -12.86
N THR A 306 -19.18 -3.94 -11.68
CA THR A 306 -20.52 -4.42 -11.33
C THR A 306 -20.92 -3.94 -9.95
N TYR A 307 -22.22 -3.79 -9.70
CA TYR A 307 -22.77 -3.47 -8.38
C TYR A 307 -23.89 -4.45 -8.00
N ASN A 308 -23.83 -4.99 -6.79
CA ASN A 308 -24.88 -5.82 -6.21
C ASN A 308 -25.65 -5.06 -5.12
N ALA A 309 -26.87 -4.62 -5.43
CA ALA A 309 -27.72 -3.86 -4.52
C ALA A 309 -28.13 -4.63 -3.25
N GLY A 310 -28.13 -5.97 -3.27
CA GLY A 310 -28.46 -6.77 -2.09
C GLY A 310 -27.33 -6.83 -1.06
N THR A 311 -26.07 -6.62 -1.49
CA THR A 311 -24.89 -6.70 -0.61
C THR A 311 -24.14 -5.38 -0.48
N GLY A 312 -24.47 -4.36 -1.27
CA GLY A 312 -23.76 -3.09 -1.32
C GLY A 312 -22.37 -3.17 -1.97
N VAL A 313 -22.06 -4.26 -2.68
CA VAL A 313 -20.71 -4.51 -3.22
C VAL A 313 -20.61 -4.03 -4.65
N TRP A 314 -19.70 -3.09 -4.90
CA TRP A 314 -19.20 -2.70 -6.20
C TRP A 314 -17.83 -3.34 -6.43
N THR A 315 -17.58 -3.92 -7.61
CA THR A 315 -16.28 -4.55 -7.90
C THR A 315 -15.90 -4.51 -9.37
N ILE A 316 -14.59 -4.44 -9.63
CA ILE A 316 -13.97 -4.56 -10.95
C ILE A 316 -12.60 -5.26 -10.82
N THR A 317 -12.30 -6.17 -11.75
CA THR A 317 -10.95 -6.75 -11.92
C THR A 317 -10.49 -6.50 -13.36
N ASN A 318 -9.45 -5.69 -13.54
CA ASN A 318 -8.93 -5.35 -14.87
C ASN A 318 -7.53 -4.70 -14.79
N SER A 319 -6.98 -4.25 -15.92
CA SER A 319 -5.73 -3.47 -15.94
C SER A 319 -5.85 -2.20 -15.09
N PRO A 320 -4.73 -1.68 -14.53
CA PRO A 320 -4.75 -0.47 -13.71
C PRO A 320 -5.41 0.73 -14.39
N ALA A 321 -5.20 0.91 -15.69
CA ALA A 321 -5.81 2.00 -16.45
C ALA A 321 -7.35 1.91 -16.50
N THR A 322 -7.87 0.70 -16.74
CA THR A 322 -9.33 0.45 -16.77
C THR A 322 -9.95 0.58 -15.39
N VAL A 323 -9.27 0.09 -14.34
CA VAL A 323 -9.72 0.23 -12.95
C VAL A 323 -9.79 1.69 -12.52
N ASN A 324 -8.77 2.49 -12.86
CA ASN A 324 -8.78 3.94 -12.62
C ASN A 324 -9.94 4.64 -13.31
N ALA A 325 -10.23 4.30 -14.57
CA ALA A 325 -11.35 4.86 -15.31
C ALA A 325 -12.71 4.49 -14.68
N ALA A 326 -12.84 3.27 -14.15
CA ALA A 326 -14.04 2.83 -13.45
C ALA A 326 -14.21 3.53 -12.09
N LEU A 327 -13.14 3.64 -11.30
CA LEU A 327 -13.14 4.32 -9.99
C LEU A 327 -13.43 5.81 -10.12
N ALA A 328 -12.88 6.49 -11.13
CA ALA A 328 -13.16 7.91 -11.40
C ALA A 328 -14.61 8.17 -11.85
N ALA A 329 -15.29 7.16 -12.39
CA ALA A 329 -16.70 7.25 -12.77
C ALA A 329 -17.66 6.79 -11.65
N ALA A 330 -17.14 6.23 -10.56
CA ALA A 330 -17.92 5.76 -9.43
C ALA A 330 -18.43 6.95 -8.61
N ALA A 331 -19.73 6.95 -8.34
CA ALA A 331 -20.41 7.93 -7.51
C ALA A 331 -21.42 7.21 -6.62
N PHE A 332 -21.68 7.78 -5.46
CA PHE A 332 -22.75 7.32 -4.59
C PHE A 332 -24.07 7.99 -5.00
N ILE A 333 -25.15 7.21 -5.08
CA ILE A 333 -26.52 7.67 -5.33
C ILE A 333 -27.30 7.38 -4.04
N PRO A 334 -27.53 8.40 -3.20
CA PRO A 334 -28.37 8.25 -2.01
C PRO A 334 -29.76 7.70 -2.35
N ALA A 335 -30.31 6.91 -1.45
CA ALA A 335 -31.74 6.60 -1.46
C ALA A 335 -32.53 7.87 -1.09
N ALA A 336 -33.74 7.98 -1.64
CA ALA A 336 -34.64 9.06 -1.26
C ALA A 336 -35.02 8.93 0.22
N ASP A 337 -35.18 10.08 0.88
CA ASP A 337 -35.63 10.18 2.27
C ASP A 337 -34.72 9.39 3.26
N TYR A 338 -33.44 9.17 2.92
CA TYR A 338 -32.46 8.50 3.80
C TYR A 338 -31.55 9.53 4.47
N ASP A 339 -31.82 9.77 5.76
CA ASP A 339 -31.25 10.83 6.60
C ASP A 339 -30.12 10.37 7.56
N VAL A 340 -29.63 9.13 7.40
CA VAL A 340 -28.61 8.54 8.29
C VAL A 340 -27.22 8.49 7.63
N ASN A 341 -26.16 8.75 8.41
CA ASN A 341 -24.78 8.60 7.91
C ASN A 341 -24.42 7.14 7.63
N THR A 342 -23.60 6.90 6.61
CA THR A 342 -23.10 5.55 6.28
C THR A 342 -21.63 5.59 5.82
N THR A 343 -21.09 4.44 5.43
CA THR A 343 -19.70 4.32 4.98
C THR A 343 -19.55 3.39 3.78
N ILE A 344 -18.51 3.60 2.99
CA ILE A 344 -18.04 2.66 1.96
C ILE A 344 -16.65 2.16 2.37
N ALA A 345 -16.48 0.86 2.54
CA ALA A 345 -15.18 0.23 2.73
C ALA A 345 -14.48 0.06 1.38
N VAL A 346 -13.20 0.43 1.29
CA VAL A 346 -12.36 0.31 0.08
C VAL A 346 -11.38 -0.84 0.27
N ASN A 347 -11.25 -1.70 -0.75
CA ASN A 347 -10.25 -2.76 -0.82
C ASN A 347 -9.69 -2.88 -2.24
N ILE A 348 -8.38 -2.66 -2.41
CA ILE A 348 -7.66 -2.78 -3.67
C ILE A 348 -6.63 -3.91 -3.55
N ALA A 349 -6.72 -4.91 -4.41
CA ALA A 349 -5.86 -6.11 -4.41
C ALA A 349 -5.52 -6.52 -5.85
N ASP A 350 -4.49 -7.31 -6.07
CA ASP A 350 -4.01 -7.83 -7.38
C ASP A 350 -4.37 -9.31 -7.62
N GLY A 351 -4.91 -10.01 -6.62
CA GLY A 351 -5.17 -11.45 -6.71
C GLY A 351 -4.57 -12.26 -5.56
N GLY A 352 -3.66 -11.67 -4.76
CA GLY A 352 -3.26 -12.21 -3.47
C GLY A 352 -2.57 -13.58 -3.51
N GLU A 353 -1.92 -13.93 -4.62
CA GLU A 353 -1.24 -15.23 -4.77
C GLU A 353 -0.02 -15.35 -3.85
N ASP A 354 0.57 -14.23 -3.38
CA ASP A 354 1.89 -14.25 -2.72
C ASP A 354 1.93 -13.48 -1.38
N GLY A 355 0.79 -13.34 -0.69
CA GLY A 355 0.75 -12.70 0.63
C GLY A 355 0.91 -11.17 0.62
N ALA A 356 0.87 -10.54 -0.56
CA ALA A 356 0.73 -9.11 -0.72
C ALA A 356 -0.56 -8.61 -0.04
N GLN A 357 -0.43 -7.59 0.81
CA GLN A 357 -1.57 -7.04 1.54
C GLN A 357 -2.34 -6.04 0.68
N ALA A 358 -3.63 -6.30 0.50
CA ALA A 358 -4.58 -5.38 -0.10
C ALA A 358 -4.50 -3.98 0.55
N ARG A 359 -4.61 -2.93 -0.26
CA ARG A 359 -4.74 -1.56 0.23
C ARG A 359 -6.19 -1.33 0.62
N THR A 360 -6.40 -0.93 1.87
CA THR A 360 -7.74 -0.68 2.41
C THR A 360 -7.96 0.79 2.76
N GLY A 361 -9.22 1.17 2.94
CA GLY A 361 -9.60 2.49 3.40
C GLY A 361 -11.09 2.60 3.67
N THR A 362 -11.53 3.78 4.11
CA THR A 362 -12.95 4.03 4.42
C THR A 362 -13.37 5.40 3.92
N ILE A 363 -14.46 5.43 3.16
CA ILE A 363 -15.15 6.65 2.74
C ILE A 363 -16.31 6.88 3.71
N ASN A 364 -16.28 7.98 4.45
CA ASN A 364 -17.41 8.39 5.28
C ASN A 364 -18.40 9.20 4.45
N LEU A 365 -19.68 8.85 4.51
CA LEU A 365 -20.79 9.53 3.84
C LEU A 365 -21.65 10.21 4.93
N ASN A 366 -21.52 11.53 5.04
CA ASN A 366 -22.22 12.34 6.04
C ASN A 366 -23.39 13.09 5.39
N VAL A 367 -24.61 12.72 5.73
CA VAL A 367 -25.82 13.36 5.20
C VAL A 367 -26.24 14.54 6.07
N THR A 368 -26.76 15.57 5.41
CA THR A 368 -27.53 16.64 6.04
C THR A 368 -29.00 16.36 5.77
N ALA A 369 -29.73 15.95 6.82
CA ALA A 369 -31.15 15.67 6.76
C ALA A 369 -31.95 16.89 6.28
N VAL A 370 -32.99 16.64 5.50
CA VAL A 370 -33.97 17.59 4.98
C VAL A 370 -35.33 17.13 5.47
N ASN A 371 -36.01 18.01 6.21
CA ASN A 371 -37.33 17.68 6.74
C ASN A 371 -38.32 17.38 5.61
N ASP A 372 -38.80 16.15 5.59
CA ASP A 372 -39.82 15.62 4.70
C ASP A 372 -41.23 15.86 5.22
N GLN A 373 -42.19 15.80 4.29
CA GLN A 373 -43.59 15.98 4.67
C GLN A 373 -44.18 14.67 5.22
N PRO A 374 -44.85 14.69 6.40
CA PRO A 374 -45.57 13.52 6.89
C PRO A 374 -46.66 13.12 5.91
N SER A 375 -46.79 11.82 5.68
CA SER A 375 -47.82 11.20 4.86
C SER A 375 -48.88 10.54 5.75
N ALA A 376 -50.14 10.56 5.31
CA ALA A 376 -51.24 9.94 6.07
C ALA A 376 -52.20 9.17 5.16
N THR A 377 -52.70 8.03 5.66
CA THR A 377 -53.69 7.19 4.97
C THR A 377 -55.03 7.19 5.71
N ASN A 378 -56.08 6.68 5.06
CA ASN A 378 -57.46 6.61 5.62
C ASN A 378 -58.08 7.96 6.02
N LEU A 379 -57.67 9.05 5.37
CA LEU A 379 -58.17 10.40 5.66
C LEU A 379 -59.65 10.61 5.28
N THR A 380 -60.15 9.86 4.30
CA THR A 380 -61.56 9.92 3.87
C THR A 380 -62.28 8.66 4.32
N GLN A 381 -63.31 8.83 5.14
CA GLN A 381 -64.08 7.73 5.70
C GLN A 381 -65.58 8.05 5.64
N THR A 382 -66.39 7.04 5.34
CA THR A 382 -67.84 7.12 5.44
C THR A 382 -68.30 6.15 6.51
N LYS A 383 -68.83 6.68 7.61
CA LYS A 383 -69.34 5.89 8.74
C LYS A 383 -70.85 6.07 8.87
N SER A 384 -71.57 4.98 8.75
CA SER A 384 -73.00 4.94 9.10
C SER A 384 -73.13 4.71 10.59
N TYR A 385 -74.04 5.44 11.23
CA TYR A 385 -74.39 5.22 12.63
C TYR A 385 -75.91 5.27 12.78
N THR A 386 -76.42 4.57 13.79
CA THR A 386 -77.83 4.65 14.18
C THR A 386 -77.99 5.86 15.11
N GLU A 387 -79.11 6.57 14.99
CA GLU A 387 -79.51 7.59 15.96
C GLU A 387 -79.42 7.03 17.40
N ASP A 388 -78.98 7.87 18.34
CA ASP A 388 -78.74 7.54 19.75
C ASP A 388 -77.64 6.49 20.04
N ALA A 389 -76.84 6.09 19.05
CA ALA A 389 -75.65 5.28 19.31
C ALA A 389 -74.65 6.06 20.21
N PRO A 390 -74.04 5.42 21.22
CA PRO A 390 -73.16 6.09 22.17
C PRO A 390 -71.87 6.63 21.53
N SER A 391 -71.40 6.00 20.45
CA SER A 391 -70.23 6.43 19.69
C SER A 391 -70.20 5.75 18.32
N VAL A 392 -69.50 6.36 17.36
CA VAL A 392 -69.14 5.74 16.08
C VAL A 392 -67.62 5.70 15.97
N ALA A 393 -67.05 4.52 15.72
CA ALA A 393 -65.60 4.38 15.57
C ALA A 393 -65.15 4.86 14.18
N LEU A 394 -64.08 5.63 14.16
CA LEU A 394 -63.32 5.92 12.94
C LEU A 394 -62.32 4.78 12.70
N ASP A 395 -61.98 4.52 11.44
CA ASP A 395 -60.83 3.69 11.12
C ASP A 395 -59.54 4.44 11.43
N ASP A 396 -58.47 3.71 11.72
CA ASP A 396 -57.17 4.29 12.06
C ASP A 396 -56.65 5.16 10.91
N ILE A 397 -56.36 6.42 11.21
CA ILE A 397 -55.52 7.27 10.37
C ILE A 397 -54.08 6.90 10.69
N VAL A 398 -53.39 6.32 9.72
CA VAL A 398 -51.98 5.94 9.88
C VAL A 398 -51.14 7.06 9.29
N VAL A 399 -50.30 7.66 10.11
CA VAL A 399 -49.34 8.69 9.72
C VAL A 399 -47.94 8.11 9.75
N THR A 400 -47.15 8.43 8.74
CA THR A 400 -45.75 8.03 8.58
C THR A 400 -44.94 9.24 8.17
N ASP A 401 -43.73 9.33 8.69
CA ASP A 401 -42.79 10.40 8.39
C ASP A 401 -41.42 9.76 8.16
N PRO A 402 -40.72 10.08 7.06
CA PRO A 402 -39.36 9.60 6.84
C PRO A 402 -38.37 10.09 7.91
N ASP A 403 -38.57 11.31 8.44
CA ASP A 403 -37.65 11.91 9.41
C ASP A 403 -37.74 11.24 10.78
N THR A 404 -36.59 10.85 11.34
CA THR A 404 -36.56 10.23 12.66
C THR A 404 -36.55 11.26 13.80
N GLY A 405 -37.42 11.06 14.79
CA GLY A 405 -37.43 11.86 16.01
C GLY A 405 -38.23 13.17 15.94
N GLU A 406 -38.97 13.39 14.86
CA GLU A 406 -39.88 14.53 14.74
C GLU A 406 -41.19 14.35 15.52
N GLN A 407 -41.81 15.49 15.85
CA GLN A 407 -43.14 15.52 16.46
C GLN A 407 -44.19 15.85 15.41
N ILE A 408 -45.00 14.86 15.06
CA ILE A 408 -46.13 15.04 14.15
C ILE A 408 -47.35 15.56 14.94
N THR A 409 -47.98 16.63 14.44
CA THR A 409 -49.24 17.14 14.99
C THR A 409 -50.40 16.82 14.04
N ALA A 410 -51.43 16.15 14.56
CA ALA A 410 -52.68 15.92 13.84
C ALA A 410 -53.79 16.85 14.37
N THR A 411 -54.71 17.25 13.49
CA THR A 411 -55.87 18.07 13.88
C THR A 411 -57.11 17.58 13.14
N LEU A 412 -58.16 17.24 13.90
CA LEU A 412 -59.45 16.87 13.32
C LEU A 412 -60.48 17.95 13.68
N THR A 413 -61.28 18.38 12.70
CA THR A 413 -62.34 19.36 12.94
C THR A 413 -63.70 18.75 12.65
N LEU A 414 -64.56 18.71 13.68
CA LEU A 414 -65.96 18.38 13.54
C LEU A 414 -66.72 19.58 12.99
N ALA A 415 -67.06 19.53 11.69
CA ALA A 415 -67.68 20.65 10.98
C ALA A 415 -69.03 21.11 11.57
N ASN A 416 -69.79 20.20 12.19
CA ASN A 416 -71.02 20.53 12.88
C ASN A 416 -70.97 20.03 14.32
N THR A 417 -70.61 20.91 15.26
CA THR A 417 -70.53 20.57 16.68
C THR A 417 -71.89 20.27 17.32
N ALA A 418 -73.00 20.61 16.66
CA ALA A 418 -74.33 20.23 17.13
C ALA A 418 -74.63 18.73 16.91
N THR A 419 -73.88 18.02 16.06
CA THR A 419 -74.10 16.59 15.79
C THR A 419 -73.34 15.66 16.73
N GLY A 420 -72.43 16.17 17.56
CA GLY A 420 -71.67 15.36 18.51
C GLY A 420 -70.33 15.98 18.91
N ALA A 421 -69.41 15.15 19.38
CA ALA A 421 -68.06 15.51 19.79
C ALA A 421 -67.04 14.44 19.39
N LEU A 422 -65.77 14.82 19.22
CA LEU A 422 -64.65 13.89 19.02
C LEU A 422 -64.07 13.46 20.37
N SER A 423 -63.67 12.19 20.51
CA SER A 423 -63.16 11.64 21.78
C SER A 423 -61.65 11.85 21.94
N ALA A 424 -61.23 12.41 23.07
CA ALA A 424 -59.82 12.69 23.42
C ALA A 424 -59.43 11.97 24.74
N SER A 425 -59.40 10.63 24.74
CA SER A 425 -59.33 9.83 25.99
C SER A 425 -58.26 8.73 26.02
N SER A 426 -57.38 8.67 25.02
CA SER A 426 -56.24 7.75 24.97
C SER A 426 -55.08 8.13 25.90
N GLY A 427 -54.99 9.39 26.32
CA GLY A 427 -53.96 9.88 27.26
C GLY A 427 -52.60 10.19 26.63
N ASN A 428 -52.55 10.32 25.30
CA ASN A 428 -51.33 10.54 24.52
C ASN A 428 -51.07 12.02 24.19
N GLY A 429 -51.80 12.94 24.83
CA GLY A 429 -51.64 14.39 24.65
C GLY A 429 -52.70 15.06 23.77
N GLU A 430 -53.71 14.31 23.33
CA GLU A 430 -54.85 14.83 22.57
C GLU A 430 -55.77 15.75 23.38
N SER A 431 -56.40 16.72 22.72
CA SER A 431 -57.29 17.68 23.39
C SER A 431 -58.45 18.11 22.50
N TYR A 432 -59.69 18.02 22.99
CA TYR A 432 -60.87 18.45 22.22
C TYR A 432 -61.51 19.73 22.77
N ASN A 433 -61.74 20.71 21.89
CA ASN A 433 -62.49 21.93 22.19
C ASN A 433 -63.91 21.86 21.60
N ALA A 434 -64.91 21.63 22.46
CA ALA A 434 -66.30 21.52 22.04
C ALA A 434 -66.89 22.80 21.41
N GLY A 435 -66.33 23.98 21.70
CA GLY A 435 -66.78 25.25 21.13
C GLY A 435 -66.35 25.44 19.66
N SER A 436 -65.16 24.94 19.28
CA SER A 436 -64.64 25.02 17.92
C SER A 436 -64.78 23.71 17.12
N GLY A 437 -65.03 22.59 17.79
CA GLY A 437 -65.07 21.27 17.18
C GLY A 437 -63.69 20.69 16.85
N VAL A 438 -62.61 21.29 17.33
CA VAL A 438 -61.23 20.90 17.03
C VAL A 438 -60.73 19.89 18.06
N TRP A 439 -60.25 18.73 17.59
CA TRP A 439 -59.55 17.68 18.33
C TRP A 439 -58.04 17.73 18.06
#